data_AF-A0A810QGU0-F1
#
_entry.id   AF-A0A810QGU0-F1
#
_cell.length_a   1.000
_cell.length_b   1.000
_cell.length_c   1.000
_cell.angle_alpha   90.00
_cell.angle_beta   90.00
_cell.angle_gamma   90.00
#
_symmetry.space_group_name_H-M   'P 1'
#
loop_
_entity.id
_entity.type
_entity.pdbx_description
1 polymer ?
#
loop_
_entity_poly.entity_id
_entity_poly.type
_entity_poly.pdbx_seq_one_letter_code
_entity_poly.pdbx_strand_id
1 'polypeptide(L)'
;MSATFSQFCTASQAGYSALRQCIDLCARQERSYEFPDCLMPDGCVPERALLGFSRQRDGSYLLYWRPAVDYHGASRVLTALFRRNLWRFQSYETLSERLSSLRWELGRPTAAAAAGQDWPEPCVRLTHDLSQRVLGQDRAVEATAFRLYSHLAKREPARPLSLVFYGPTGVGKSELGKALAPALERCRGERYQSVWTELNTFTQPHSVHRLTGAPPGYVGYEDQPILEAVRRNPRTVFMFDELEKAHPEVLKVFMSILDEGRCTAHRADEAGERELDFRRCVFVFTTNADLSPSGARPLGFSCRGEAVSQGEKKSATPAELAERLFQENEEARQAMVRQGVLREIAGRFSALIGFQPLDAAARLAIAAKQIISLGQEFGLRIIQVDPVTVRALSPEREALSVRSMTGVLEGVLTPIFAQAALNGHGAFRLTGVPGSLRLIPAYPTTSSTVPVAVSSL
;
A
#
# COMPACT_ATOMS: atom_id res chain seq x y z
N MET A 1 22.32 -11.26 21.72
CA MET A 1 21.46 -10.35 20.94
C MET A 1 20.61 -11.22 20.04
N SER A 2 19.30 -11.23 20.20
CA SER A 2 18.39 -11.93 19.29
C SER A 2 18.31 -11.14 17.98
N ALA A 3 18.87 -11.70 16.91
CA ALA A 3 18.82 -11.08 15.58
C ALA A 3 17.68 -11.70 14.77
N THR A 4 17.08 -10.93 13.87
CA THR A 4 16.05 -11.43 12.97
C THR A 4 16.58 -11.41 11.55
N PHE A 5 16.33 -12.45 10.75
CA PHE A 5 16.78 -12.51 9.36
C PHE A 5 16.31 -11.29 8.53
N SER A 6 15.10 -10.79 8.82
CA SER A 6 14.53 -9.59 8.20
C SER A 6 15.32 -8.31 8.47
N GLN A 7 16.03 -8.19 9.60
CA GLN A 7 16.86 -7.03 9.92
C GLN A 7 18.02 -6.91 8.93
N PHE A 8 18.63 -8.03 8.53
CA PHE A 8 19.70 -8.04 7.53
C PHE A 8 19.20 -7.72 6.11
N CYS A 9 17.91 -7.95 5.84
CA CYS A 9 17.29 -7.65 4.54
C CYS A 9 16.72 -6.23 4.46
N THR A 10 16.48 -5.58 5.60
CA THR A 10 15.88 -4.23 5.70
C THR A 10 16.86 -3.18 6.24
N ALA A 11 18.14 -3.54 6.44
CA ALA A 11 19.16 -2.64 6.95
C ALA A 11 19.34 -1.41 6.05
N SER A 12 19.59 -0.25 6.67
CA SER A 12 19.97 0.97 5.96
C SER A 12 21.39 0.83 5.38
N GLN A 13 21.77 1.75 4.49
CA GLN A 13 23.13 1.78 3.94
C GLN A 13 24.20 1.88 5.04
N ALA A 14 23.92 2.62 6.12
CA ALA A 14 24.77 2.66 7.31
C ALA A 14 24.85 1.29 8.01
N GLY A 15 23.71 0.57 8.13
CA GLY A 15 23.66 -0.78 8.69
C GLY A 15 24.48 -1.80 7.90
N TYR A 16 24.40 -1.77 6.56
CA TYR A 16 25.24 -2.61 5.72
C TYR A 16 26.73 -2.24 5.81
N SER A 17 27.07 -0.96 5.98
CA SER A 17 28.47 -0.57 6.19
C SER A 17 29.03 -1.08 7.52
N ALA A 18 28.24 -1.05 8.59
CA ALA A 18 28.61 -1.61 9.89
C ALA A 18 28.74 -3.13 9.84
N LEU A 19 27.81 -3.82 9.17
CA LEU A 19 27.88 -5.27 8.96
C LEU A 19 29.17 -5.67 8.22
N ARG A 20 29.54 -4.94 7.17
CA ARG A 20 30.81 -5.15 6.44
C ARG A 20 32.01 -5.04 7.37
N GLN A 21 32.06 -3.96 8.17
CA GLN A 21 33.16 -3.74 9.11
C GLN A 21 33.27 -4.87 10.13
N CYS A 22 32.15 -5.36 10.68
CA CYS A 22 32.15 -6.48 11.61
C CYS A 22 32.66 -7.78 10.95
N ILE A 23 32.19 -8.10 9.74
CA ILE A 23 32.63 -9.28 9.00
C ILE A 23 34.13 -9.21 8.70
N ASP A 24 34.61 -8.05 8.24
CA ASP A 24 36.01 -7.82 7.93
C ASP A 24 36.90 -7.91 9.18
N LEU A 25 36.43 -7.42 10.33
CA LEU A 25 37.14 -7.48 11.60
C LEU A 25 37.22 -8.93 12.12
N CYS A 26 36.12 -9.68 12.05
CA CYS A 26 36.11 -11.11 12.41
C CYS A 26 37.02 -11.93 11.49
N ALA A 27 37.04 -11.63 10.19
CA ALA A 27 37.90 -12.32 9.23
C ALA A 27 39.40 -12.13 9.51
N ARG A 28 39.83 -10.96 10.03
CA ARG A 28 41.22 -10.74 10.48
C ARG A 28 41.63 -11.63 11.65
N GLN A 29 40.65 -12.12 12.42
CA GLN A 29 40.85 -13.04 13.54
C GLN A 29 40.57 -14.51 13.15
N GLU A 30 40.44 -14.80 11.85
CA GLU A 30 40.05 -16.12 11.31
C GLU A 30 38.72 -16.66 11.88
N ARG A 31 37.80 -15.75 12.22
CA ARG A 31 36.48 -16.06 12.77
C ARG A 31 35.37 -15.65 11.81
N SER A 32 34.25 -16.37 11.89
CA SER A 32 32.99 -15.96 11.26
C SER A 32 32.21 -15.03 12.18
N TYR A 33 31.43 -14.14 11.59
CA TYR A 33 30.49 -13.30 12.29
C TYR A 33 29.14 -14.01 12.37
N GLU A 34 28.84 -14.59 13.54
CA GLU A 34 27.72 -15.52 13.74
C GLU A 34 26.66 -14.99 14.72
N PHE A 35 25.40 -15.31 14.41
CA PHE A 35 24.22 -15.03 15.21
C PHE A 35 23.55 -16.36 15.57
N PRO A 36 23.81 -16.91 16.77
CA PRO A 36 23.44 -18.29 17.11
C PRO A 36 21.93 -18.53 17.25
N ASP A 37 21.15 -17.48 17.48
CA ASP A 37 19.69 -17.55 17.69
C ASP A 37 19.00 -16.53 16.78
N CYS A 38 19.16 -16.71 15.47
CA CYS A 38 18.54 -15.85 14.46
C CYS A 38 17.13 -16.35 14.15
N LEU A 39 16.13 -15.49 14.33
CA LEU A 39 14.75 -15.78 13.94
C LEU A 39 14.63 -15.74 12.41
N MET A 40 14.22 -16.86 11.83
CA MET A 40 14.03 -17.04 10.39
C MET A 40 12.66 -16.51 9.94
N PRO A 41 12.46 -16.26 8.63
CA PRO A 41 11.19 -15.78 8.10
C PRO A 41 10.01 -16.73 8.39
N ASP A 42 8.79 -16.19 8.46
CA ASP A 42 7.58 -16.97 8.68
C ASP A 42 7.44 -18.11 7.65
N GLY A 43 7.21 -19.33 8.14
CA GLY A 43 7.17 -20.54 7.32
C GLY A 43 8.50 -21.29 7.21
N CYS A 44 9.55 -20.83 7.88
CA CYS A 44 10.80 -21.57 8.05
C CYS A 44 10.71 -22.61 9.18
N VAL A 45 11.22 -23.81 8.94
CA VAL A 45 11.37 -24.88 9.93
C VAL A 45 12.83 -25.36 9.92
N PRO A 46 13.58 -25.24 11.03
CA PRO A 46 13.19 -24.63 12.30
C PRO A 46 13.04 -23.11 12.22
N GLU A 47 12.22 -22.53 13.08
CA GLU A 47 11.95 -21.08 13.15
C GLU A 47 13.19 -20.26 13.58
N ARG A 48 14.17 -20.92 14.21
CA ARG A 48 15.42 -20.31 14.67
C ARG A 48 16.60 -21.14 14.19
N ALA A 49 17.61 -20.45 13.68
CA ALA A 49 18.86 -21.07 13.27
C ALA A 49 20.04 -20.13 13.52
N LEU A 50 21.24 -20.67 13.56
CA LEU A 50 22.46 -19.87 13.53
C LEU A 50 22.59 -19.26 12.13
N LEU A 51 22.75 -17.94 12.04
CA LEU A 51 23.06 -17.23 10.80
C LEU A 51 24.51 -16.73 10.85
N GLY A 52 25.32 -17.08 9.85
CA GLY A 52 26.74 -16.74 9.81
C GLY A 52 27.16 -16.02 8.54
N PHE A 53 28.07 -15.07 8.71
CA PHE A 53 28.76 -14.36 7.64
C PHE A 53 30.26 -14.59 7.77
N SER A 54 30.95 -14.87 6.67
CA SER A 54 32.40 -15.08 6.69
C SER A 54 33.05 -14.54 5.42
N ARG A 55 34.22 -13.92 5.56
CA ARG A 55 35.04 -13.50 4.41
C ARG A 55 36.18 -14.48 4.20
N GLN A 56 36.33 -14.94 2.97
CA GLN A 56 37.36 -15.89 2.56
C GLN A 56 38.65 -15.18 2.13
N ARG A 57 39.76 -15.90 2.15
CA ARG A 57 41.10 -15.37 1.79
C ARG A 57 41.17 -14.89 0.33
N ASP A 58 40.32 -15.43 -0.54
CA ASP A 58 40.19 -15.04 -1.94
C ASP A 58 39.30 -13.80 -2.17
N GLY A 59 38.84 -13.14 -1.10
CA GLY A 59 38.02 -11.94 -1.16
C GLY A 59 36.52 -12.21 -1.30
N SER A 60 36.10 -13.46 -1.46
CA SER A 60 34.67 -13.83 -1.53
C SER A 60 33.99 -13.82 -0.15
N TYR A 61 32.68 -13.60 -0.14
CA TYR A 61 31.85 -13.58 1.07
C TYR A 61 30.92 -14.79 1.10
N LEU A 62 30.77 -15.38 2.28
CA LEU A 62 29.88 -16.49 2.55
C LEU A 62 28.73 -16.05 3.46
N LEU A 63 27.54 -16.52 3.12
CA LEU A 63 26.34 -16.46 3.93
C LEU A 63 25.89 -17.90 4.19
N TYR A 64 25.71 -18.30 5.45
CA TYR A 64 25.28 -19.65 5.79
C TYR A 64 24.38 -19.69 7.01
N TRP A 65 23.71 -20.83 7.17
CA TRP A 65 22.94 -21.12 8.38
C TRP A 65 23.03 -22.58 8.81
N ARG A 66 22.84 -22.82 10.11
CA ARG A 66 22.83 -24.17 10.71
C ARG A 66 21.79 -24.23 11.85
N PRO A 67 20.94 -25.28 11.94
CA PRO A 67 20.80 -26.40 11.02
C PRO A 67 20.20 -25.98 9.65
N ALA A 68 19.95 -26.96 8.76
CA ALA A 68 19.22 -26.69 7.53
C ALA A 68 17.83 -26.13 7.84
N VAL A 69 17.38 -25.17 7.04
CA VAL A 69 16.09 -24.49 7.21
C VAL A 69 15.24 -24.78 5.98
N ASP A 70 14.08 -25.39 6.18
CA ASP A 70 13.09 -25.62 5.13
C ASP A 70 12.04 -24.51 5.14
N TYR A 71 11.72 -23.96 3.98
CA TYR A 71 10.72 -22.88 3.85
C TYR A 71 9.44 -23.39 3.17
N HIS A 72 8.33 -23.33 3.90
CA HIS A 72 6.99 -23.78 3.49
C HIS A 72 6.03 -22.64 3.10
N GLY A 73 6.51 -21.39 3.02
CA GLY A 73 5.68 -20.25 2.65
C GLY A 73 5.47 -20.09 1.13
N ALA A 74 4.74 -19.04 0.74
CA ALA A 74 4.31 -18.82 -0.65
C ALA A 74 5.40 -18.23 -1.57
N SER A 75 6.49 -17.68 -1.02
CA SER A 75 7.57 -17.08 -1.81
C SER A 75 8.48 -18.14 -2.42
N ARG A 76 8.44 -18.26 -3.76
CA ARG A 76 9.34 -19.14 -4.51
C ARG A 76 10.81 -18.74 -4.39
N VAL A 77 11.09 -17.46 -4.13
CA VAL A 77 12.46 -16.94 -3.98
C VAL A 77 13.05 -17.37 -2.64
N LEU A 78 12.25 -17.30 -1.56
CA LEU A 78 12.67 -17.81 -0.24
C LEU A 78 12.81 -19.33 -0.27
N THR A 79 11.90 -20.06 -0.94
CA THR A 79 12.08 -21.50 -1.17
C THR A 79 13.42 -21.80 -1.86
N ALA A 80 13.79 -21.03 -2.89
CA ALA A 80 15.05 -21.24 -3.60
C ALA A 80 16.29 -20.86 -2.76
N LEU A 81 16.17 -19.84 -1.91
CA LEU A 81 17.23 -19.41 -1.00
C LEU A 81 17.52 -20.48 0.06
N PHE A 82 16.46 -20.94 0.75
CA PHE A 82 16.56 -21.85 1.89
C PHE A 82 16.91 -23.31 1.51
N ARG A 83 16.72 -23.70 0.24
CA ARG A 83 17.19 -24.99 -0.32
C ARG A 83 18.69 -25.25 -0.16
N ARG A 84 19.51 -24.22 0.08
CA ARG A 84 20.97 -24.33 0.24
C ARG A 84 21.39 -23.66 1.54
N ASN A 85 22.14 -24.35 2.37
CA ASN A 85 22.59 -23.80 3.66
C ASN A 85 23.80 -22.87 3.57
N LEU A 86 24.37 -22.70 2.37
CA LEU A 86 25.57 -21.93 2.12
C LEU A 86 25.46 -21.24 0.75
N TRP A 87 25.71 -19.94 0.75
CA TRP A 87 25.77 -19.09 -0.43
C TRP A 87 27.11 -18.37 -0.48
N ARG A 88 27.69 -18.34 -1.68
CA ARG A 88 28.97 -17.70 -1.95
C ARG A 88 28.78 -16.53 -2.91
N PHE A 89 29.34 -15.38 -2.53
CA PHE A 89 29.27 -14.12 -3.26
C PHE A 89 30.67 -13.64 -3.61
N GLN A 90 30.86 -13.10 -4.80
CA GLN A 90 32.16 -12.64 -5.29
C GLN A 90 32.64 -11.37 -4.56
N SER A 91 31.70 -10.57 -4.05
CA SER A 91 31.98 -9.33 -3.35
C SER A 91 30.96 -9.05 -2.24
N TYR A 92 31.24 -8.08 -1.37
CA TYR A 92 30.28 -7.65 -0.36
C TYR A 92 29.06 -6.98 -0.99
N GLU A 93 29.28 -6.23 -2.06
CA GLU A 93 28.25 -5.50 -2.79
C GLU A 93 27.18 -6.48 -3.30
N THR A 94 27.59 -7.58 -3.95
CA THR A 94 26.66 -8.63 -4.43
C THR A 94 25.91 -9.34 -3.30
N LEU A 95 26.55 -9.55 -2.15
CA LEU A 95 25.89 -10.08 -0.95
C LEU A 95 24.83 -9.11 -0.41
N SER A 96 25.18 -7.84 -0.26
CA SER A 96 24.29 -6.81 0.28
C SER A 96 23.12 -6.53 -0.66
N GLU A 97 23.35 -6.51 -1.97
CA GLU A 97 22.30 -6.42 -2.99
C GLU A 97 21.35 -7.61 -2.89
N ARG A 98 21.87 -8.83 -2.73
CA ARG A 98 21.04 -10.02 -2.56
C ARG A 98 20.18 -9.93 -1.31
N LEU A 99 20.75 -9.57 -0.15
CA LEU A 99 19.99 -9.39 1.09
C LEU A 99 18.91 -8.31 0.93
N SER A 100 19.27 -7.16 0.34
CA SER A 100 18.32 -6.06 0.11
C SER A 100 17.20 -6.46 -0.86
N SER A 101 17.47 -7.34 -1.84
CA SER A 101 16.46 -7.81 -2.79
C SER A 101 15.39 -8.68 -2.12
N LEU A 102 15.78 -9.42 -1.06
CA LEU A 102 14.87 -10.28 -0.31
C LEU A 102 13.85 -9.50 0.53
N ARG A 103 14.04 -8.19 0.71
CA ARG A 103 13.08 -7.32 1.41
C ARG A 103 11.65 -7.39 0.85
N TRP A 104 11.54 -7.64 -0.46
CA TRP A 104 10.25 -7.70 -1.15
C TRP A 104 9.56 -9.06 -1.00
N GLU A 105 10.33 -10.11 -0.72
CA GLU A 105 9.87 -11.49 -0.62
C GLU A 105 9.48 -11.88 0.80
N LEU A 106 10.09 -11.25 1.80
CA LEU A 106 9.78 -11.43 3.22
C LEU A 106 8.43 -10.84 3.63
N GLY A 107 7.68 -10.28 2.66
CA GLY A 107 6.68 -9.27 2.93
C GLY A 107 7.34 -8.01 3.50
N ARG A 108 6.71 -6.85 3.32
CA ARG A 108 7.05 -5.75 4.23
C ARG A 108 6.76 -6.28 5.65
N PRO A 109 7.69 -6.16 6.61
CA PRO A 109 7.24 -6.03 7.98
C PRO A 109 6.31 -4.83 7.94
N THR A 110 5.00 -5.08 7.96
CA THR A 110 4.07 -4.02 8.30
C THR A 110 4.53 -3.48 9.65
N ALA A 111 4.34 -2.19 9.90
CA ALA A 111 4.70 -1.58 11.18
C ALA A 111 4.21 -2.41 12.40
N ALA A 112 3.16 -3.21 12.21
CA ALA A 112 2.60 -4.15 13.17
C ALA A 112 3.39 -5.47 13.40
N ALA A 113 4.21 -5.95 12.46
CA ALA A 113 4.97 -7.21 12.60
C ALA A 113 6.39 -7.03 13.14
N ALA A 114 6.98 -5.84 12.99
CA ALA A 114 8.29 -5.51 13.55
C ALA A 114 8.25 -5.05 15.02
N ALA A 115 7.07 -4.69 15.53
CA ALA A 115 6.80 -4.47 16.94
C ALA A 115 6.33 -5.80 17.54
N GLY A 116 7.05 -6.33 18.53
CA GLY A 116 6.75 -7.61 19.16
C GLY A 116 5.31 -7.72 19.66
N GLN A 117 4.71 -8.88 19.45
CA GLN A 117 3.64 -9.53 20.25
C GLN A 117 2.31 -8.82 20.59
N ASP A 118 2.07 -7.53 20.29
CA ASP A 118 0.88 -6.82 20.80
C ASP A 118 -0.20 -6.39 19.76
N TRP A 119 0.00 -6.64 18.47
CA TRP A 119 -0.96 -6.21 17.44
C TRP A 119 -1.97 -7.32 17.06
N PRO A 120 -3.29 -7.03 17.07
CA PRO A 120 -4.31 -8.01 16.67
C PRO A 120 -4.12 -8.48 15.23
N GLU A 121 -4.22 -9.79 14.99
CA GLU A 121 -4.05 -10.42 13.66
C GLU A 121 -4.87 -9.72 12.54
N PRO A 122 -6.16 -9.36 12.73
CA PRO A 122 -6.90 -8.68 11.67
C PRO A 122 -6.31 -7.31 11.30
N CYS A 123 -5.73 -6.59 12.26
CA CYS A 123 -5.07 -5.32 12.02
C CYS A 123 -3.79 -5.51 11.21
N VAL A 124 -2.98 -6.51 11.56
CA VAL A 124 -1.75 -6.87 10.82
C VAL A 124 -2.09 -7.23 9.37
N ARG A 125 -3.13 -8.07 9.18
CA ARG A 125 -3.59 -8.50 7.86
C ARG A 125 -4.11 -7.34 7.01
N LEU A 126 -4.96 -6.48 7.57
CA LEU A 126 -5.44 -5.29 6.87
C LEU A 126 -4.28 -4.37 6.47
N THR A 127 -3.34 -4.14 7.37
CA THR A 127 -2.15 -3.32 7.07
C THR A 127 -1.36 -3.91 5.91
N HIS A 128 -1.19 -5.24 5.89
CA HIS A 128 -0.46 -5.94 4.84
C HIS A 128 -1.18 -5.76 3.49
N ASP A 129 -2.45 -6.14 3.42
CA ASP A 129 -3.26 -6.08 2.20
C ASP A 129 -3.32 -4.67 1.60
N LEU A 130 -3.47 -3.65 2.44
CA LEU A 130 -3.52 -2.26 2.02
C LEU A 130 -2.14 -1.77 1.53
N SER A 131 -1.05 -2.16 2.21
CA SER A 131 0.31 -1.78 1.83
C SER A 131 0.80 -2.38 0.49
N GLN A 132 0.21 -3.51 0.07
CA GLN A 132 0.45 -4.06 -1.27
C GLN A 132 -0.18 -3.18 -2.38
N ARG A 133 -1.28 -2.51 -2.06
CA ARG A 133 -1.98 -1.67 -3.04
C ARG A 133 -1.45 -0.24 -3.07
N VAL A 134 -1.18 0.35 -1.91
CA VAL A 134 -0.78 1.75 -1.75
C VAL A 134 0.66 1.83 -1.27
N LEU A 135 1.51 2.50 -2.05
CA LEU A 135 2.95 2.56 -1.85
C LEU A 135 3.37 3.95 -1.36
N GLY A 136 4.28 3.99 -0.38
CA GLY A 136 4.85 5.24 0.14
C GLY A 136 3.96 6.00 1.12
N GLN A 137 2.90 5.36 1.62
CA GLN A 137 1.92 5.99 2.52
C GLN A 137 1.72 5.14 3.79
N ASP A 138 2.83 4.68 4.38
CA ASP A 138 2.79 3.69 5.46
C ASP A 138 2.02 4.20 6.69
N ARG A 139 2.14 5.49 7.04
CA ARG A 139 1.36 6.12 8.12
C ARG A 139 -0.15 6.11 7.83
N ALA A 140 -0.55 6.46 6.60
CA ALA A 140 -1.95 6.49 6.22
C ALA A 140 -2.55 5.08 6.21
N VAL A 141 -1.77 4.09 5.75
CA VAL A 141 -2.16 2.67 5.75
C VAL A 141 -2.30 2.15 7.19
N GLU A 142 -1.35 2.43 8.08
CA GLU A 142 -1.40 2.04 9.49
C GLU A 142 -2.63 2.65 10.20
N ALA A 143 -2.84 3.95 10.05
CA ALA A 143 -3.99 4.65 10.61
C ALA A 143 -5.32 4.07 10.12
N THR A 144 -5.42 3.82 8.82
CA THR A 144 -6.60 3.25 8.17
C THR A 144 -6.87 1.84 8.67
N ALA A 145 -5.85 0.97 8.69
CA ALA A 145 -5.97 -0.41 9.15
C ALA A 145 -6.42 -0.48 10.62
N PHE A 146 -5.84 0.37 11.48
CA PHE A 146 -6.21 0.45 12.89
C PHE A 146 -7.66 0.87 13.08
N ARG A 147 -8.14 1.88 12.34
CA ARG A 147 -9.53 2.36 12.41
C ARG A 147 -10.53 1.34 11.85
N LEU A 148 -10.18 0.66 10.76
CA LEU A 148 -10.99 -0.43 10.20
C LEU A 148 -11.09 -1.59 11.18
N TYR A 149 -9.96 -2.07 11.71
CA TYR A 149 -9.94 -3.10 12.75
C TYR A 149 -10.84 -2.71 13.94
N SER A 150 -10.66 -1.49 14.46
CA SER A 150 -11.44 -0.98 15.59
C SER A 150 -12.95 -0.94 15.32
N HIS A 151 -13.35 -0.68 14.08
CA HIS A 151 -14.76 -0.70 13.69
C HIS A 151 -15.28 -2.13 13.54
N LEU A 152 -14.53 -3.00 12.85
CA LEU A 152 -14.91 -4.40 12.63
C LEU A 152 -14.95 -5.24 13.91
N ALA A 153 -14.21 -4.83 14.95
CA ALA A 153 -14.24 -5.48 16.26
C ALA A 153 -15.56 -5.23 17.01
N LYS A 154 -16.36 -4.24 16.60
CA LYS A 154 -17.64 -3.91 17.25
C LYS A 154 -18.72 -4.87 16.76
N ARG A 155 -19.37 -5.56 17.70
CA ARG A 155 -20.54 -6.41 17.42
C ARG A 155 -21.74 -5.58 16.93
N GLU A 156 -21.98 -4.46 17.61
CA GLU A 156 -23.08 -3.53 17.35
C GLU A 156 -22.53 -2.10 17.31
N PRO A 157 -21.96 -1.66 16.17
CA PRO A 157 -21.50 -0.28 16.02
C PRO A 157 -22.69 0.68 16.09
N ALA A 158 -22.58 1.73 16.90
CA ALA A 158 -23.61 2.78 16.99
C ALA A 158 -23.62 3.72 15.78
N ARG A 159 -22.49 3.82 15.06
CA ARG A 159 -22.29 4.71 13.91
C ARG A 159 -21.33 4.08 12.89
N PRO A 160 -21.43 4.45 11.59
CA PRO A 160 -20.48 4.03 10.56
C PRO A 160 -19.06 4.45 10.89
N LEU A 161 -18.10 3.80 10.23
CA LEU A 161 -16.74 4.31 10.18
C LEU A 161 -16.65 5.40 9.10
N SER A 162 -16.18 6.60 9.45
CA SER A 162 -15.99 7.70 8.50
C SER A 162 -14.54 8.18 8.48
N LEU A 163 -13.90 8.03 7.32
CA LEU A 163 -12.50 8.37 7.08
C LEU A 163 -12.42 9.52 6.08
N VAL A 164 -11.60 10.53 6.37
CA VAL A 164 -11.29 11.63 5.44
C VAL A 164 -9.82 11.56 5.08
N PHE A 165 -9.51 11.31 3.81
CA PHE A 165 -8.16 11.26 3.27
C PHE A 165 -7.78 12.63 2.69
N TYR A 166 -6.83 13.31 3.32
CA TYR A 166 -6.38 14.64 2.88
C TYR A 166 -4.91 14.62 2.43
N GLY A 167 -4.50 15.59 1.62
CA GLY A 167 -3.12 15.70 1.11
C GLY A 167 -3.05 16.08 -0.37
N PRO A 168 -1.87 16.06 -1.00
CA PRO A 168 -1.69 16.48 -2.39
C PRO A 168 -2.47 15.58 -3.38
N THR A 169 -2.62 16.04 -4.62
CA THR A 169 -3.15 15.20 -5.70
C THR A 169 -2.16 14.10 -6.08
N GLY A 170 -2.67 12.95 -6.53
CA GLY A 170 -1.81 11.88 -7.08
C GLY A 170 -0.97 11.08 -6.08
N VAL A 171 -1.12 11.29 -4.77
CA VAL A 171 -0.37 10.57 -3.72
C VAL A 171 -0.95 9.20 -3.33
N GLY A 172 -2.14 8.85 -3.85
CA GLY A 172 -2.75 7.53 -3.64
C GLY A 172 -4.00 7.49 -2.74
N LYS A 173 -4.62 8.64 -2.41
CA LYS A 173 -5.87 8.73 -1.62
C LYS A 173 -6.98 7.83 -2.18
N SER A 174 -7.29 8.01 -3.47
CA SER A 174 -8.33 7.24 -4.16
C SER A 174 -7.97 5.76 -4.29
N GLU A 175 -6.68 5.42 -4.44
CA GLU A 175 -6.23 4.03 -4.47
C GLU A 175 -6.39 3.34 -3.12
N LEU A 176 -6.17 4.04 -1.99
CA LEU A 176 -6.44 3.50 -0.66
C LEU A 176 -7.93 3.23 -0.46
N GLY A 177 -8.80 4.16 -0.88
CA GLY A 177 -10.26 4.00 -0.81
C GLY A 177 -10.73 2.76 -1.59
N LYS A 178 -10.26 2.60 -2.83
CA LYS A 178 -10.54 1.41 -3.67
C LYS A 178 -9.97 0.11 -3.08
N ALA A 179 -8.92 0.19 -2.25
CA ALA A 179 -8.31 -0.96 -1.58
C ALA A 179 -9.18 -1.53 -0.47
N LEU A 180 -10.07 -0.73 0.13
CA LEU A 180 -10.74 -1.09 1.38
C LEU A 180 -11.68 -2.29 1.22
N ALA A 181 -12.63 -2.25 0.27
CA ALA A 181 -13.61 -3.33 0.13
C ALA A 181 -12.92 -4.69 -0.08
N PRO A 182 -11.98 -4.87 -1.05
CA PRO A 182 -11.27 -6.14 -1.20
C PRO A 182 -10.46 -6.56 0.02
N ALA A 183 -9.85 -5.62 0.76
CA ALA A 183 -9.11 -5.93 1.98
C ALA A 183 -10.04 -6.39 3.12
N LEU A 184 -11.21 -5.76 3.25
CA LEU A 184 -12.24 -6.14 4.21
C LEU A 184 -12.83 -7.52 3.90
N GLU A 185 -13.11 -7.81 2.63
CA GLU A 185 -13.58 -9.13 2.18
C GLU A 185 -12.57 -10.22 2.53
N ARG A 186 -11.28 -10.02 2.22
CA ARG A 186 -10.24 -10.99 2.56
C ARG A 186 -10.13 -11.19 4.06
N CYS A 187 -10.18 -10.09 4.83
CA CYS A 187 -10.02 -10.13 6.28
C CYS A 187 -11.18 -10.85 7.00
N ARG A 188 -12.43 -10.71 6.53
CA ARG A 188 -13.63 -11.23 7.21
C ARG A 188 -14.30 -12.41 6.51
N GLY A 189 -14.02 -12.65 5.23
CA GLY A 189 -14.74 -13.62 4.40
C GLY A 189 -16.17 -13.20 4.07
N GLU A 190 -16.55 -11.95 4.38
CA GLU A 190 -17.88 -11.39 4.13
C GLU A 190 -17.83 -10.51 2.89
N ARG A 191 -18.88 -10.51 2.07
CA ARG A 191 -18.93 -9.69 0.85
C ARG A 191 -19.09 -8.20 1.17
N TYR A 192 -18.18 -7.38 0.68
CA TYR A 192 -18.24 -5.92 0.76
C TYR A 192 -18.52 -5.34 -0.62
N GLN A 193 -19.49 -4.43 -0.69
CA GLN A 193 -19.73 -3.66 -1.90
C GLN A 193 -18.92 -2.36 -1.88
N SER A 194 -18.45 -1.90 -3.03
CA SER A 194 -17.87 -0.55 -3.19
C SER A 194 -18.80 0.33 -4.02
N VAL A 195 -19.12 1.52 -3.54
CA VAL A 195 -19.86 2.55 -4.27
C VAL A 195 -18.99 3.79 -4.36
N TRP A 196 -18.71 4.26 -5.58
CA TRP A 196 -17.84 5.40 -5.81
C TRP A 196 -18.64 6.57 -6.40
N THR A 197 -18.34 7.78 -5.93
CA THR A 197 -19.07 9.00 -6.28
C THR A 197 -18.11 10.18 -6.29
N GLU A 198 -18.08 10.92 -7.40
CA GLU A 198 -17.33 12.19 -7.49
C GLU A 198 -18.22 13.35 -7.03
N LEU A 199 -17.76 14.08 -6.00
CA LEU A 199 -18.49 15.22 -5.45
C LEU A 199 -18.35 16.50 -6.28
N ASN A 200 -17.48 16.51 -7.30
CA ASN A 200 -17.41 17.58 -8.30
C ASN A 200 -18.72 17.78 -9.07
N THR A 201 -19.55 16.75 -9.18
CA THR A 201 -20.86 16.84 -9.82
C THR A 201 -21.90 17.44 -8.88
N PHE A 202 -21.61 17.58 -7.58
CA PHE A 202 -22.53 18.01 -6.52
C PHE A 202 -22.32 19.47 -6.11
N THR A 203 -22.07 20.35 -7.08
CA THR A 203 -21.78 21.77 -6.86
C THR A 203 -23.02 22.62 -6.59
N GLN A 204 -24.21 22.10 -6.93
CA GLN A 204 -25.47 22.82 -6.79
C GLN A 204 -26.34 22.23 -5.66
N PRO A 205 -27.14 23.04 -4.94
CA PRO A 205 -27.96 22.55 -3.82
C PRO A 205 -28.91 21.41 -4.20
N HIS A 206 -29.53 21.49 -5.38
CA HIS A 206 -30.49 20.49 -5.80
C HIS A 206 -29.85 19.13 -6.10
N SER A 207 -28.53 19.05 -6.33
CA SER A 207 -27.83 17.79 -6.63
C SER A 207 -27.93 16.74 -5.53
N VAL A 208 -28.32 17.16 -4.31
CA VAL A 208 -28.57 16.31 -3.13
C VAL A 208 -29.55 15.17 -3.42
N HIS A 209 -30.54 15.36 -4.30
CA HIS A 209 -31.51 14.30 -4.63
C HIS A 209 -30.86 13.05 -5.22
N ARG A 210 -29.66 13.14 -5.82
CA ARG A 210 -28.95 11.95 -6.32
C ARG A 210 -28.40 11.07 -5.18
N LEU A 211 -28.19 11.64 -3.98
CA LEU A 211 -27.76 10.89 -2.80
C LEU A 211 -28.95 10.24 -2.08
N THR A 212 -30.03 11.00 -1.85
CA THR A 212 -31.16 10.60 -0.98
C THR A 212 -32.43 10.19 -1.73
N GLY A 213 -32.51 10.51 -3.03
CA GLY A 213 -33.68 10.37 -3.88
C GLY A 213 -34.40 11.70 -4.11
N ALA A 214 -35.09 11.81 -5.25
CA ALA A 214 -36.02 12.91 -5.45
C ALA A 214 -37.36 12.62 -4.73
N PRO A 215 -38.12 13.65 -4.33
CA PRO A 215 -39.49 13.47 -3.85
C PRO A 215 -40.45 13.00 -4.98
N PRO A 216 -41.59 12.37 -4.64
CA PRO A 216 -42.60 12.00 -5.63
C PRO A 216 -43.05 13.21 -6.47
N GLY A 217 -43.07 13.03 -7.80
CA GLY A 217 -43.47 14.08 -8.75
C GLY A 217 -42.34 14.99 -9.25
N TYR A 218 -41.09 14.77 -8.80
CA TYR A 218 -39.90 15.47 -9.32
C TYR A 218 -39.15 14.60 -10.34
N VAL A 219 -38.43 15.26 -11.26
CA VAL A 219 -37.52 14.58 -12.20
C VAL A 219 -36.44 13.84 -11.40
N GLY A 220 -36.18 12.58 -11.76
CA GLY A 220 -35.24 11.70 -11.03
C GLY A 220 -35.86 10.93 -9.86
N TYR A 221 -37.19 10.93 -9.71
CA TYR A 221 -37.87 10.09 -8.72
C TYR A 221 -37.66 8.58 -8.95
N GLU A 222 -37.60 8.16 -10.21
CA GLU A 222 -37.34 6.77 -10.59
C GLU A 222 -35.85 6.39 -10.53
N ASP A 223 -34.95 7.39 -10.45
CA ASP A 223 -33.52 7.14 -10.39
C ASP A 223 -33.13 6.56 -9.03
N GLN A 224 -32.30 5.52 -9.05
CA GLN A 224 -31.85 4.89 -7.81
C GLN A 224 -30.87 5.80 -7.06
N PRO A 225 -31.17 6.21 -5.81
CA PRO A 225 -30.28 7.05 -5.02
C PRO A 225 -29.00 6.30 -4.64
N ILE A 226 -27.89 7.03 -4.57
CA ILE A 226 -26.57 6.46 -4.26
C ILE A 226 -26.57 5.78 -2.88
N LEU A 227 -27.17 6.40 -1.87
CA LEU A 227 -27.16 5.87 -0.50
C LEU A 227 -28.06 4.64 -0.34
N GLU A 228 -29.05 4.44 -1.21
CA GLU A 228 -29.91 3.24 -1.17
C GLU A 228 -29.16 1.95 -1.54
N ALA A 229 -27.93 2.04 -2.07
CA ALA A 229 -27.07 0.88 -2.27
C ALA A 229 -26.88 0.05 -0.97
N VAL A 230 -27.02 0.69 0.20
CA VAL A 230 -26.94 0.01 1.50
C VAL A 230 -28.03 -1.04 1.70
N ARG A 231 -29.21 -0.88 1.07
CA ARG A 231 -30.30 -1.87 1.14
C ARG A 231 -29.90 -3.21 0.52
N ARG A 232 -29.06 -3.18 -0.53
CA ARG A 232 -28.54 -4.39 -1.18
C ARG A 232 -27.46 -5.07 -0.36
N ASN A 233 -26.59 -4.27 0.26
CA ASN A 233 -25.54 -4.77 1.13
C ASN A 233 -25.27 -3.79 2.29
N PRO A 234 -25.58 -4.16 3.55
CA PRO A 234 -25.30 -3.30 4.71
C PRO A 234 -23.80 -3.12 4.97
N ARG A 235 -22.95 -3.95 4.35
CA ARG A 235 -21.49 -3.84 4.36
C ARG A 235 -21.01 -3.17 3.07
N THR A 236 -21.30 -1.88 2.95
CA THR A 236 -20.90 -1.07 1.80
C THR A 236 -19.80 -0.08 2.18
N VAL A 237 -18.77 0.00 1.34
CA VAL A 237 -17.75 1.04 1.35
C VAL A 237 -18.21 2.14 0.38
N PHE A 238 -18.64 3.27 0.91
CA PHE A 238 -18.96 4.46 0.13
C PHE A 238 -17.72 5.33 0.01
N MET A 239 -17.32 5.66 -1.22
CA MET A 239 -16.19 6.53 -1.50
C MET A 239 -16.67 7.79 -2.22
N PHE A 240 -16.41 8.93 -1.60
CA PHE A 240 -16.75 10.26 -2.10
C PHE A 240 -15.46 11.03 -2.40
N ASP A 241 -15.18 11.28 -3.69
CA ASP A 241 -13.97 11.98 -4.14
C ASP A 241 -14.22 13.50 -4.20
N GLU A 242 -13.20 14.31 -3.88
CA GLU A 242 -13.21 15.79 -3.99
C GLU A 242 -14.24 16.51 -3.08
N LEU A 243 -14.23 16.22 -1.79
CA LEU A 243 -15.14 16.80 -0.79
C LEU A 243 -15.19 18.34 -0.81
N GLU A 244 -14.06 19.00 -1.06
CA GLU A 244 -13.96 20.47 -1.10
C GLU A 244 -14.76 21.12 -2.25
N LYS A 245 -15.17 20.33 -3.25
CA LYS A 245 -15.97 20.80 -4.40
C LYS A 245 -17.47 20.68 -4.17
N ALA A 246 -17.89 19.94 -3.15
CA ALA A 246 -19.29 19.70 -2.85
C ALA A 246 -19.99 20.97 -2.33
N HIS A 247 -21.26 21.13 -2.66
CA HIS A 247 -22.11 22.15 -2.05
C HIS A 247 -22.33 21.87 -0.55
N PRO A 248 -22.37 22.89 0.34
CA PRO A 248 -22.58 22.68 1.77
C PRO A 248 -23.85 21.89 2.15
N GLU A 249 -24.92 21.97 1.36
CA GLU A 249 -26.15 21.16 1.58
C GLU A 249 -25.89 19.65 1.46
N VAL A 250 -24.92 19.23 0.65
CA VAL A 250 -24.54 17.82 0.51
C VAL A 250 -23.92 17.31 1.81
N LEU A 251 -23.11 18.14 2.46
CA LEU A 251 -22.49 17.84 3.75
C LEU A 251 -23.54 17.64 4.85
N LYS A 252 -24.64 18.40 4.82
CA LYS A 252 -25.73 18.28 5.80
C LYS A 252 -26.39 16.90 5.78
N VAL A 253 -26.52 16.26 4.62
CA VAL A 253 -27.07 14.89 4.53
C VAL A 253 -26.22 13.89 5.31
N PHE A 254 -24.90 14.05 5.27
CA PHE A 254 -24.00 13.15 5.99
C PHE A 254 -24.04 13.37 7.51
N MET A 255 -24.52 14.51 8.00
CA MET A 255 -24.51 14.81 9.44
C MET A 255 -25.27 13.75 10.25
N SER A 256 -26.52 13.42 9.89
CA SER A 256 -27.31 12.40 10.59
C SER A 256 -26.71 11.00 10.44
N ILE A 257 -26.21 10.67 9.25
CA ILE A 257 -25.57 9.39 8.97
C ILE A 257 -24.32 9.19 9.84
N LEU A 258 -23.50 10.22 10.00
CA LEU A 258 -22.26 10.12 10.76
C LEU A 258 -22.48 10.08 12.28
N ASP A 259 -23.60 10.61 12.77
CA ASP A 259 -23.96 10.58 14.20
C ASP A 259 -24.68 9.30 14.60
N GLU A 260 -25.79 8.99 13.93
CA GLU A 260 -26.70 7.92 14.33
C GLU A 260 -26.57 6.67 13.46
N GLY A 261 -25.84 6.76 12.35
CA GLY A 261 -25.76 5.68 11.37
C GLY A 261 -27.05 5.43 10.62
N ARG A 262 -28.00 6.37 10.62
CA ARG A 262 -29.29 6.21 9.95
C ARG A 262 -29.65 7.42 9.10
N CYS A 263 -30.39 7.20 8.03
CA CYS A 263 -30.97 8.25 7.19
C CYS A 263 -32.36 7.83 6.74
N THR A 264 -33.30 8.79 6.70
CA THR A 264 -34.61 8.56 6.09
C THR A 264 -34.51 8.79 4.59
N ALA A 265 -34.77 7.76 3.80
CA ALA A 265 -34.91 7.84 2.35
C ALA A 265 -36.26 8.48 1.97
N HIS A 266 -36.31 9.11 0.79
CA HIS A 266 -37.56 9.63 0.25
C HIS A 266 -38.50 8.50 -0.22
N ARG A 267 -37.93 7.37 -0.64
CA ARG A 267 -38.65 6.18 -1.11
C ARG A 267 -38.70 5.10 -0.01
N ALA A 268 -39.89 4.55 0.19
CA ALA A 268 -40.07 3.36 1.03
C ALA A 268 -39.60 2.10 0.28
N ASP A 269 -39.04 1.15 1.01
CA ASP A 269 -38.75 -0.17 0.46
C ASP A 269 -40.03 -0.99 0.23
N GLU A 270 -39.87 -2.23 -0.22
CA GLU A 270 -40.99 -3.16 -0.47
C GLU A 270 -41.80 -3.48 0.80
N ALA A 271 -41.22 -3.29 1.99
CA ALA A 271 -41.85 -3.48 3.29
C ALA A 271 -42.48 -2.19 3.86
N GLY A 272 -42.31 -1.05 3.20
CA GLY A 272 -42.81 0.25 3.64
C GLY A 272 -41.83 1.05 4.51
N GLU A 273 -40.63 0.54 4.77
CA GLU A 273 -39.62 1.20 5.60
C GLU A 273 -38.79 2.21 4.78
N ARG A 274 -38.62 3.40 5.35
CA ARG A 274 -37.82 4.47 4.75
C ARG A 274 -36.46 4.62 5.40
N GLU A 275 -36.19 3.91 6.49
CA GLU A 275 -34.93 4.07 7.22
C GLU A 275 -33.81 3.25 6.58
N LEU A 276 -32.67 3.89 6.36
CA LEU A 276 -31.46 3.27 5.84
C LEU A 276 -30.45 3.13 7.00
N ASP A 277 -29.96 1.91 7.23
CA ASP A 277 -28.96 1.63 8.28
C ASP A 277 -27.55 1.53 7.71
N PHE A 278 -26.69 2.46 8.12
CA PHE A 278 -25.29 2.58 7.71
C PHE A 278 -24.32 2.17 8.81
N ARG A 279 -24.77 1.65 9.96
CA ARG A 279 -23.90 1.40 11.12
C ARG A 279 -22.72 0.46 10.81
N ARG A 280 -22.86 -0.43 9.83
CA ARG A 280 -21.81 -1.36 9.35
C ARG A 280 -21.08 -0.89 8.08
N CYS A 281 -21.39 0.30 7.59
CA CYS A 281 -20.76 0.88 6.41
C CYS A 281 -19.44 1.59 6.76
N VAL A 282 -18.60 1.71 5.74
CA VAL A 282 -17.40 2.54 5.77
C VAL A 282 -17.56 3.68 4.77
N PHE A 283 -17.49 4.91 5.25
CA PHE A 283 -17.46 6.11 4.42
C PHE A 283 -16.02 6.59 4.28
N VAL A 284 -15.59 6.79 3.04
CA VAL A 284 -14.29 7.36 2.69
C VAL A 284 -14.53 8.64 1.91
N PHE A 285 -14.04 9.75 2.43
CA PHE A 285 -14.01 11.03 1.74
C PHE A 285 -12.57 11.32 1.36
N THR A 286 -12.33 11.88 0.17
CA THR A 286 -11.02 12.43 -0.17
C THR A 286 -11.12 13.95 -0.29
N THR A 287 -10.02 14.63 0.01
CA THR A 287 -9.91 16.06 -0.25
C THR A 287 -8.49 16.42 -0.65
N ASN A 288 -8.35 17.42 -1.53
CA ASN A 288 -7.05 18.00 -1.86
C ASN A 288 -6.66 19.16 -0.93
N ALA A 289 -7.49 19.45 0.08
CA ALA A 289 -7.16 20.38 1.14
C ALA A 289 -5.86 19.97 1.85
N ASP A 290 -4.96 20.94 2.01
CA ASP A 290 -3.82 20.78 2.91
C ASP A 290 -4.28 21.06 4.34
N LEU A 291 -4.48 19.98 5.10
CA LEU A 291 -4.82 20.03 6.52
C LEU A 291 -3.60 19.83 7.41
N SER A 292 -2.39 19.87 6.84
CA SER A 292 -1.14 19.74 7.58
C SER A 292 -0.84 21.02 8.39
N PRO A 293 -0.07 20.91 9.49
CA PRO A 293 0.22 22.05 10.38
C PRO A 293 0.99 23.19 9.68
N SER A 294 1.64 22.92 8.54
CA SER A 294 2.47 23.90 7.82
C SER A 294 1.68 24.86 6.92
N GLY A 295 0.35 24.70 6.81
CA GLY A 295 -0.51 25.58 5.99
C GLY A 295 -0.55 27.03 6.45
N ALA A 296 -0.11 27.32 7.69
CA ALA A 296 0.21 28.67 8.13
C ALA A 296 1.68 28.97 7.80
N ARG A 297 1.98 29.35 6.56
CA ARG A 297 3.25 30.06 6.28
C ARG A 297 3.26 31.34 7.14
N PRO A 298 4.18 31.54 8.09
CA PRO A 298 4.41 32.88 8.57
C PRO A 298 4.95 33.68 7.38
N LEU A 299 4.20 34.67 6.91
CA LEU A 299 4.74 35.74 6.10
C LEU A 299 5.82 36.43 6.95
N GLY A 300 7.08 36.05 6.76
CA GLY A 300 8.19 36.61 7.53
C GLY A 300 9.53 36.17 6.97
N PHE A 301 10.32 37.13 6.49
CA PHE A 301 11.71 36.98 6.09
C PHE A 301 12.54 36.45 7.25
N SER A 302 12.68 35.13 7.35
CA SER A 302 13.63 34.47 8.23
C SER A 302 14.22 33.30 7.47
N CYS A 303 15.54 33.31 7.33
CA CYS A 303 16.33 32.32 6.61
C CYS A 303 15.95 30.90 6.99
N ARG A 304 16.00 30.00 6.00
CA ARG A 304 15.90 28.53 6.11
C ARG A 304 16.68 28.03 7.34
N GLY A 305 15.96 27.87 8.45
CA GLY A 305 16.32 26.93 9.50
C GLY A 305 15.91 25.55 9.00
N GLU A 306 16.87 24.63 9.00
CA GLU A 306 16.65 23.21 8.70
C GLU A 306 15.35 22.74 9.35
N ALA A 307 14.42 22.27 8.53
CA ALA A 307 13.25 21.56 9.03
C ALA A 307 13.80 20.35 9.78
N VAL A 308 13.80 20.45 11.12
CA VAL A 308 14.13 19.36 12.02
C VAL A 308 13.21 18.20 11.62
N SER A 309 13.77 17.22 10.92
CA SER A 309 13.13 15.94 10.68
C SER A 309 12.97 15.31 12.06
N GLN A 310 11.81 15.54 12.68
CA GLN A 310 11.43 14.81 13.88
C GLN A 310 11.53 13.33 13.52
N GLY A 311 12.57 12.68 14.07
CA GLY A 311 12.87 11.28 13.83
C GLY A 311 11.60 10.47 14.03
N GLU A 312 11.28 9.66 13.03
CA GLU A 312 10.07 8.86 12.95
C GLU A 312 9.98 7.89 14.13
N LYS A 313 9.41 8.34 15.25
CA LYS A 313 9.05 7.45 16.35
C LYS A 313 7.85 6.62 15.90
N LYS A 314 8.15 5.37 15.52
CA LYS A 314 7.14 4.33 15.28
C LYS A 314 6.38 4.10 16.58
N SER A 315 5.05 4.07 16.52
CA SER A 315 4.22 3.72 17.68
C SER A 315 4.43 2.24 17.97
N ALA A 316 4.95 1.90 19.15
CA ALA A 316 5.23 0.53 19.52
C ALA A 316 3.94 -0.19 19.94
N THR A 317 2.99 0.54 20.53
CA THR A 317 1.74 -0.02 21.07
C THR A 317 0.47 0.55 20.41
N PRO A 318 -0.67 -0.18 20.46
CA PRO A 318 -1.96 0.34 20.00
C PRO A 318 -2.41 1.62 20.73
N ALA A 319 -2.07 1.76 22.01
CA ALA A 319 -2.40 2.94 22.81
C ALA A 319 -1.63 4.18 22.33
N GLU A 320 -0.32 4.04 22.11
CA GLU A 320 0.51 5.11 21.54
C GLU A 320 0.04 5.53 20.15
N LEU A 321 -0.38 4.56 19.32
CA LEU A 321 -0.96 4.87 18.01
C LEU A 321 -2.27 5.66 18.17
N ALA A 322 -3.15 5.26 19.08
CA ALA A 322 -4.42 5.94 19.31
C ALA A 322 -4.23 7.39 19.75
N GLU A 323 -3.27 7.66 20.63
CA GLU A 323 -2.92 9.01 21.10
C GLU A 323 -2.31 9.85 19.97
N ARG A 324 -1.36 9.30 19.21
CA ARG A 324 -0.79 9.97 18.03
C ARG A 324 -1.87 10.34 17.02
N LEU A 325 -2.74 9.39 16.69
CA LEU A 325 -3.86 9.62 15.78
C LEU A 325 -4.81 10.67 16.34
N PHE A 326 -5.10 10.67 17.64
CA PHE A 326 -5.96 11.71 18.23
C PHE A 326 -5.40 13.11 17.99
N GLN A 327 -4.10 13.31 18.25
CA GLN A 327 -3.44 14.60 18.03
C GLN A 327 -3.47 15.02 16.56
N GLU A 328 -3.05 14.13 15.64
CA GLU A 328 -3.05 14.39 14.20
C GLU A 328 -4.48 14.69 13.68
N ASN A 329 -5.49 13.98 14.19
CA ASN A 329 -6.89 14.19 13.83
C ASN A 329 -7.39 15.56 14.28
N GLU A 330 -7.08 15.96 15.52
CA GLU A 330 -7.57 17.22 16.07
C GLU A 330 -6.95 18.43 15.37
N GLU A 331 -5.66 18.36 15.05
CA GLU A 331 -4.97 19.35 14.23
C GLU A 331 -5.61 19.47 12.84
N ALA A 332 -5.87 18.33 12.18
CA ALA A 332 -6.53 18.32 10.89
C ALA A 332 -7.96 18.87 10.95
N ARG A 333 -8.73 18.57 12.02
CA ARG A 333 -10.08 19.15 12.21
C ARG A 333 -10.03 20.66 12.33
N GLN A 334 -9.10 21.19 13.14
CA GLN A 334 -8.94 22.62 13.29
C GLN A 334 -8.56 23.28 11.95
N ALA A 335 -7.67 22.67 11.17
CA ALA A 335 -7.34 23.14 9.83
C ALA A 335 -8.56 23.11 8.88
N MET A 336 -9.36 22.06 8.94
CA MET A 336 -10.58 21.91 8.13
C MET A 336 -11.60 23.01 8.44
N VAL A 337 -11.78 23.35 9.73
CA VAL A 337 -12.64 24.45 10.16
C VAL A 337 -12.12 25.80 9.70
N ARG A 338 -10.80 26.04 9.76
CA ARG A 338 -10.18 27.27 9.22
C ARG A 338 -10.40 27.45 7.72
N GLN A 339 -10.60 26.37 6.98
CA GLN A 339 -10.88 26.38 5.54
C GLN A 339 -12.37 26.51 5.21
N GLY A 340 -13.25 26.74 6.20
CA GLY A 340 -14.67 27.03 5.99
C GLY A 340 -15.59 25.82 6.08
N VAL A 341 -15.08 24.64 6.44
CA VAL A 341 -15.95 23.51 6.78
C VAL A 341 -16.60 23.75 8.14
N LEU A 342 -17.90 23.51 8.23
CA LEU A 342 -18.64 23.69 9.48
C LEU A 342 -18.06 22.80 10.59
N ARG A 343 -17.84 23.39 11.76
CA ARG A 343 -17.33 22.67 12.95
C ARG A 343 -18.19 21.46 13.31
N GLU A 344 -19.50 21.58 13.10
CA GLU A 344 -20.49 20.53 13.36
C GLU A 344 -20.26 19.26 12.55
N ILE A 345 -19.76 19.35 11.31
CA ILE A 345 -19.47 18.15 10.50
C ILE A 345 -18.05 17.64 10.73
N ALA A 346 -17.08 18.55 10.90
CA ALA A 346 -15.69 18.19 11.13
C ALA A 346 -15.52 17.28 12.37
N GLY A 347 -16.29 17.52 13.43
CA GLY A 347 -16.30 16.70 14.64
C GLY A 347 -16.91 15.30 14.50
N ARG A 348 -17.72 15.06 13.45
CA ARG A 348 -18.43 13.78 13.23
C ARG A 348 -17.59 12.78 12.45
N PHE A 349 -16.54 13.22 11.77
CA PHE A 349 -15.61 12.29 11.10
C PHE A 349 -14.81 11.48 12.13
N SER A 350 -14.81 10.16 11.94
CA SER A 350 -14.13 9.23 12.84
C SER A 350 -12.61 9.40 12.79
N ALA A 351 -12.06 9.65 11.60
CA ALA A 351 -10.64 9.97 11.42
C ALA A 351 -10.39 10.80 10.15
N LEU A 352 -9.45 11.75 10.25
CA LEU A 352 -8.83 12.51 9.19
C LEU A 352 -7.38 12.01 9.04
N ILE A 353 -7.07 11.39 7.91
CA ILE A 353 -5.81 10.70 7.67
C ILE A 353 -5.03 11.45 6.58
N GLY A 354 -3.85 11.93 6.95
CA GLY A 354 -2.98 12.72 6.09
C GLY A 354 -2.11 11.86 5.18
N PHE A 355 -2.03 12.26 3.91
CA PHE A 355 -1.13 11.68 2.91
C PHE A 355 0.03 12.62 2.66
N GLN A 356 1.22 12.04 2.52
CA GLN A 356 2.46 12.79 2.32
C GLN A 356 2.83 12.83 0.83
N PRO A 357 3.59 13.87 0.39
CA PRO A 357 4.21 13.85 -0.92
C PRO A 357 5.05 12.59 -1.11
N LEU A 358 4.98 11.98 -2.30
CA LEU A 358 5.69 10.74 -2.59
C LEU A 358 7.20 10.97 -2.67
N ASP A 359 7.95 10.17 -1.91
CA ASP A 359 9.41 10.12 -1.98
C ASP A 359 9.89 9.42 -3.26
N ALA A 360 11.19 9.53 -3.55
CA ALA A 360 11.76 8.93 -4.76
C ALA A 360 11.60 7.39 -4.79
N ALA A 361 11.71 6.74 -3.64
CA ALA A 361 11.56 5.29 -3.54
C ALA A 361 10.13 4.83 -3.86
N ALA A 362 9.11 5.51 -3.33
CA ALA A 362 7.71 5.23 -3.62
C ALA A 362 7.37 5.51 -5.07
N ARG A 363 7.87 6.61 -5.66
CA ARG A 363 7.66 6.91 -7.09
C ARG A 363 8.19 5.79 -7.98
N LEU A 364 9.40 5.29 -7.71
CA LEU A 364 9.97 4.15 -8.45
C LEU A 364 9.16 2.88 -8.25
N ALA A 365 8.71 2.58 -7.04
CA ALA A 365 7.87 1.41 -6.78
C ALA A 365 6.52 1.49 -7.51
N ILE A 366 5.91 2.69 -7.56
CA ILE A 366 4.68 2.95 -8.32
C ILE A 366 4.94 2.82 -9.83
N ALA A 367 6.05 3.35 -10.34
CA ALA A 367 6.44 3.21 -11.74
C ALA A 367 6.57 1.72 -12.13
N ALA A 368 7.26 0.92 -11.32
CA ALA A 368 7.38 -0.51 -11.55
C ALA A 368 6.01 -1.20 -11.60
N LYS A 369 5.10 -0.84 -10.67
CA LYS A 369 3.73 -1.37 -10.64
C LYS A 369 2.91 -0.96 -11.87
N GLN A 370 3.04 0.29 -12.33
CA GLN A 370 2.38 0.78 -13.55
C GLN A 370 2.88 0.03 -14.79
N ILE A 371 4.18 -0.19 -14.91
CA ILE A 371 4.77 -0.97 -16.02
C ILE A 371 4.20 -2.40 -16.05
N ILE A 372 4.10 -3.04 -14.88
CA ILE A 372 3.51 -4.38 -14.76
C ILE A 372 2.03 -4.38 -15.16
N SER A 373 1.26 -3.39 -14.68
CA SER A 373 -0.16 -3.23 -15.02
C SER A 373 -0.36 -3.02 -16.52
N LEU A 374 0.43 -2.13 -17.13
CA LEU A 374 0.40 -1.87 -18.57
C LEU A 374 0.69 -3.16 -19.35
N GLY A 375 1.68 -3.95 -18.93
CA GLY A 375 1.95 -5.26 -19.54
C GLY A 375 0.73 -6.19 -19.52
N GLN A 376 -0.03 -6.21 -18.42
CA GLN A 376 -1.23 -7.03 -18.30
C GLN A 376 -2.34 -6.61 -19.28
N GLU A 377 -2.45 -5.31 -19.59
CA GLU A 377 -3.41 -4.81 -20.59
C GLU A 377 -3.10 -5.34 -22.00
N PHE A 378 -1.82 -5.58 -22.31
CA PHE A 378 -1.39 -6.26 -23.54
C PHE A 378 -1.38 -7.79 -23.42
N GLY A 379 -1.93 -8.36 -22.33
CA GLY A 379 -1.96 -9.81 -22.10
C GLY A 379 -0.60 -10.42 -21.72
N LEU A 380 0.37 -9.59 -21.32
CA LEU A 380 1.71 -10.02 -20.91
C LEU A 380 1.81 -10.14 -19.38
N ARG A 381 2.48 -11.19 -18.90
CA ARG A 381 2.77 -11.36 -17.48
C ARG A 381 4.18 -10.89 -17.15
N ILE A 382 4.34 -9.60 -16.84
CA ILE A 382 5.62 -9.07 -16.38
C ILE A 382 5.82 -9.41 -14.91
N ILE A 383 6.79 -10.26 -14.60
CA ILE A 383 7.08 -10.71 -13.22
C ILE A 383 8.04 -9.76 -12.51
N GLN A 384 8.97 -9.15 -13.27
CA GLN A 384 9.99 -8.30 -12.70
C GLN A 384 10.41 -7.21 -13.69
N VAL A 385 10.67 -6.02 -13.17
CA VAL A 385 11.29 -4.91 -13.90
C VAL A 385 12.60 -4.58 -13.22
N ASP A 386 13.67 -4.46 -14.00
CA ASP A 386 14.98 -4.07 -13.47
C ASP A 386 14.91 -2.66 -12.85
N PRO A 387 15.40 -2.44 -11.61
CA PRO A 387 15.44 -1.12 -11.00
C PRO A 387 16.11 -0.05 -11.86
N VAL A 388 17.11 -0.40 -12.67
CA VAL A 388 17.77 0.53 -13.60
C VAL A 388 16.79 0.96 -14.68
N THR A 389 16.02 0.02 -15.23
CA THR A 389 14.98 0.29 -16.22
C THR A 389 13.87 1.17 -15.67
N VAL A 390 13.42 0.91 -14.44
CA VAL A 390 12.40 1.74 -13.77
C VAL A 390 12.89 3.18 -13.61
N ARG A 391 14.14 3.38 -13.18
CA ARG A 391 14.73 4.73 -13.07
C ARG A 391 14.87 5.40 -14.42
N ALA A 392 15.31 4.68 -15.45
CA ALA A 392 15.48 5.25 -16.79
C ALA A 392 14.15 5.63 -17.45
N LEU A 393 13.05 4.97 -17.09
CA LEU A 393 11.70 5.24 -17.58
C LEU A 393 10.92 6.24 -16.72
N SER A 394 11.38 6.50 -15.49
CA SER A 394 10.79 7.48 -14.59
C SER A 394 11.54 8.80 -14.74
N PRO A 395 10.97 9.83 -15.41
CA PRO A 395 11.67 11.08 -15.61
C PRO A 395 11.99 11.75 -14.26
N GLU A 396 13.25 12.19 -14.07
CA GLU A 396 13.69 12.89 -12.85
C GLU A 396 13.05 14.28 -12.65
N ARG A 397 12.32 14.78 -13.65
CA ARG A 397 11.62 16.07 -13.55
C ARG A 397 10.55 15.96 -12.47
N GLU A 398 10.43 16.99 -11.64
CA GLU A 398 9.33 17.13 -10.66
C GLU A 398 7.98 17.17 -11.38
N ALA A 399 7.44 15.99 -11.70
CA ALA A 399 6.12 15.87 -12.26
C ALA A 399 5.10 16.21 -11.17
N LEU A 400 4.11 17.04 -11.52
CA LEU A 400 2.99 17.40 -10.66
C LEU A 400 2.21 16.17 -10.14
N SER A 401 2.24 15.06 -10.89
CA SER A 401 1.60 13.80 -10.50
C SER A 401 2.25 12.60 -11.18
N VAL A 402 2.19 11.45 -10.50
CA VAL A 402 2.54 10.14 -11.08
C VAL A 402 1.68 9.83 -12.33
N ARG A 403 0.49 10.43 -12.45
CA ARG A 403 -0.38 10.26 -13.64
C ARG A 403 0.28 10.77 -14.93
N SER A 404 1.16 11.76 -14.84
CA SER A 404 1.90 12.27 -16.00
C SER A 404 2.91 11.26 -16.56
N MET A 405 3.34 10.30 -15.74
CA MET A 405 4.27 9.25 -16.14
C MET A 405 3.61 8.19 -17.02
N THR A 406 2.30 7.96 -16.85
CA THR A 406 1.55 6.94 -17.62
C THR A 406 1.70 7.13 -19.13
N GLY A 407 1.52 8.35 -19.64
CA GLY A 407 1.65 8.62 -21.07
C GLY A 407 3.08 8.40 -21.61
N VAL A 408 4.11 8.65 -20.79
CA VAL A 408 5.51 8.37 -21.17
C VAL A 408 5.75 6.86 -21.22
N LEU A 409 5.26 6.12 -20.22
CA LEU A 409 5.38 4.66 -20.17
C LEU A 409 4.66 4.01 -21.34
N GLU A 410 3.43 4.44 -21.64
CA GLU A 410 2.65 3.96 -22.79
C GLU A 410 3.39 4.22 -24.10
N GLY A 411 3.88 5.44 -24.33
CA GLY A 411 4.60 5.78 -25.57
C GLY A 411 5.87 4.95 -25.79
N VAL A 412 6.62 4.67 -24.72
CA VAL A 412 7.89 3.92 -24.80
C VAL A 412 7.69 2.40 -24.83
N LEU A 413 6.71 1.88 -24.08
CA LEU A 413 6.55 0.43 -23.88
C LEU A 413 5.57 -0.22 -24.86
N THR A 414 4.58 0.52 -25.37
CA THR A 414 3.55 -0.02 -26.29
C THR A 414 4.14 -0.77 -27.49
N PRO A 415 5.15 -0.25 -28.22
CA PRO A 415 5.70 -0.96 -29.37
C PRO A 415 6.28 -2.33 -29.01
N ILE A 416 6.94 -2.41 -27.85
CA ILE A 416 7.59 -3.62 -27.35
C ILE A 416 6.55 -4.61 -26.84
N PHE A 417 5.54 -4.12 -26.12
CA PHE A 417 4.48 -4.96 -25.57
C PHE A 417 3.57 -5.51 -26.65
N ALA A 418 3.17 -4.69 -27.62
CA ALA A 418 2.39 -5.11 -28.77
C ALA A 418 3.12 -6.18 -29.60
N GLN A 419 4.43 -5.99 -29.87
CA GLN A 419 5.22 -6.98 -30.59
C GLN A 419 5.37 -8.30 -29.81
N ALA A 420 5.59 -8.22 -28.49
CA ALA A 420 5.70 -9.41 -27.64
C ALA A 420 4.37 -10.17 -27.53
N ALA A 421 3.24 -9.47 -27.50
CA ALA A 421 1.91 -10.07 -27.45
C ALA A 421 1.61 -10.94 -28.68
N LEU A 422 2.14 -10.58 -29.86
CA LEU A 422 2.01 -11.39 -31.09
C LEU A 422 2.79 -12.71 -31.03
N ASN A 423 3.88 -12.77 -30.27
CA ASN A 423 4.81 -13.91 -30.23
C ASN A 423 4.44 -14.97 -29.17
N GLY A 424 3.28 -14.83 -28.52
CA GLY A 424 2.72 -15.82 -27.60
C GLY A 424 2.81 -15.45 -26.11
N HIS A 425 2.04 -16.18 -25.29
CA HIS A 425 1.89 -15.93 -23.86
C HIS A 425 3.09 -16.44 -23.06
N GLY A 426 3.62 -15.60 -22.17
CA GLY A 426 4.75 -15.95 -21.34
C GLY A 426 4.91 -15.03 -20.14
N ALA A 427 5.69 -15.49 -19.18
CA ALA A 427 6.20 -14.66 -18.10
C ALA A 427 7.45 -13.93 -18.56
N PHE A 428 7.51 -12.61 -18.38
CA PHE A 428 8.63 -11.79 -18.88
C PHE A 428 9.28 -10.96 -17.77
N ARG A 429 10.56 -10.65 -17.95
CA ARG A 429 11.31 -9.62 -17.23
C ARG A 429 11.62 -8.48 -18.19
N LEU A 430 11.36 -7.24 -17.78
CA LEU A 430 11.71 -6.04 -18.54
C LEU A 430 13.08 -5.51 -18.09
N THR A 431 13.97 -5.26 -19.04
CA THR A 431 15.34 -4.78 -18.81
C THR A 431 15.76 -3.74 -19.88
N GLY A 432 16.82 -2.99 -19.61
CA GLY A 432 17.39 -2.00 -20.55
C GLY A 432 16.99 -0.55 -20.24
N VAL A 433 17.41 0.37 -21.12
CA VAL A 433 17.11 1.81 -21.05
C VAL A 433 16.29 2.21 -22.28
N PRO A 434 15.61 3.38 -22.31
CA PRO A 434 14.91 3.85 -23.50
C PRO A 434 15.78 3.73 -24.77
N GLY A 435 15.25 3.10 -25.81
CA GLY A 435 15.98 2.79 -27.06
C GLY A 435 16.70 1.43 -27.09
N SER A 436 16.90 0.76 -25.95
CA SER A 436 17.49 -0.58 -25.86
C SER A 436 16.70 -1.54 -24.96
N LEU A 437 15.44 -1.22 -24.71
CA LEU A 437 14.53 -2.02 -23.89
C LEU A 437 14.32 -3.42 -24.48
N ARG A 438 14.35 -4.44 -23.62
CA ARG A 438 14.12 -5.84 -23.99
C ARG A 438 13.22 -6.54 -22.99
N LEU A 439 12.28 -7.32 -23.52
CA LEU A 439 11.53 -8.32 -22.78
C LEU A 439 12.24 -9.67 -22.87
N ILE A 440 12.60 -10.23 -21.72
CA ILE A 440 13.28 -11.51 -21.60
C ILE A 440 12.32 -12.52 -20.97
N PRO A 441 12.14 -13.73 -21.54
CA PRO A 441 11.35 -14.78 -20.89
C PRO A 441 11.90 -15.12 -19.50
N ALA A 442 11.03 -15.16 -18.48
CA ALA A 442 11.41 -15.40 -17.09
C ALA A 442 11.84 -16.85 -16.81
N TYR A 443 11.47 -17.78 -17.70
CA TYR A 443 11.94 -19.16 -17.68
C TYR A 443 12.66 -19.44 -18.99
N PRO A 444 13.80 -20.16 -18.98
CA PRO A 444 14.36 -20.68 -20.22
C PRO A 444 13.32 -21.59 -20.85
N THR A 445 13.03 -21.37 -22.13
CA THR A 445 12.25 -22.28 -22.95
C THR A 445 12.96 -23.63 -23.00
N THR A 446 12.64 -24.56 -22.10
CA THR A 446 12.83 -25.98 -22.38
C THR A 446 11.74 -26.40 -23.36
N SER A 447 11.95 -26.04 -24.62
CA SER A 447 11.37 -26.70 -25.78
C SER A 447 12.54 -27.35 -26.50
N SER A 448 12.75 -28.63 -26.19
CA SER A 448 13.60 -29.53 -26.95
C SER A 448 12.93 -30.90 -26.90
N THR A 449 11.73 -30.99 -27.48
CA THR A 449 11.29 -32.24 -28.08
C THR A 449 12.17 -32.45 -29.30
N VAL A 450 13.28 -33.17 -29.13
CA VAL A 450 13.99 -33.78 -30.25
C VAL A 450 13.06 -34.86 -30.79
N PRO A 451 12.64 -34.82 -32.07
CA PRO A 451 11.96 -35.95 -32.66
C PRO A 451 12.98 -37.07 -32.80
N VAL A 452 12.76 -38.17 -32.07
CA VAL A 452 13.47 -39.43 -32.33
C VAL A 452 13.07 -39.85 -33.75
N ALA A 453 14.01 -39.70 -34.68
CA ALA A 453 13.91 -40.27 -36.00
C ALA A 453 13.85 -41.80 -35.86
N VAL A 454 12.72 -42.37 -36.21
CA VAL A 454 12.59 -43.81 -36.46
C VAL A 454 13.30 -44.09 -37.77
N SER A 455 14.45 -44.75 -37.70
CA SER A 455 15.08 -45.41 -38.86
C SER A 455 15.13 -46.90 -38.59
N SER A 456 14.23 -47.62 -39.27
CA SER A 456 14.46 -48.92 -39.93
C SER A 456 15.43 -49.92 -39.28
N LEU A 457 14.86 -51.00 -38.71
CA LEU A 457 14.99 -52.39 -39.20
C LEU A 457 13.90 -53.26 -38.58
#